data_AF-A0A553ABK1-F1
#
_entry.id   AF-A0A553ABK1-F1
#
_cell.length_a   1.000
_cell.length_b   1.000
_cell.length_c   1.000
_cell.angle_alpha   90.00
_cell.angle_beta   90.00
_cell.angle_gamma   90.00
#
_symmetry.space_group_name_H-M   'P 1'
#
loop_
_entity.id
_entity.type
_entity.pdbx_description
1 polymer ?
#
loop_
_entity_poly.entity_id
_entity_poly.type
_entity_poly.pdbx_seq_one_letter_code
_entity_poly.pdbx_strand_id
1 'polypeptide(L)'
;MGFYDCSCLITGVSLSYVEATAVLLRRTAAGEYQPISLGIRGAYDGYGSLEFVETDRNVASLLAFCSSERRTGRFYAQDTTRIDQPDLVDGDIESLLYLVERTTSSAEIYGGMCPPSTVLDGDPVVMAMIAQPVWDAITGDGEYRGSAPAVSAFGRGLRTATEIYGQDLDDHLRRHVRELAAVSTFIAEHPPTRWAPPGEPEQRYFRGHGHQWDDDDRRRFLALARNDFRDDARLQAALDIVAAATLD
;
A
#
# COMPACT_ATOMS: atom_id res chain seq x y z
N MET A 1 -6.64 -10.97 19.16
CA MET A 1 -5.43 -10.56 18.43
C MET A 1 -5.08 -9.17 18.89
N GLY A 2 -3.80 -8.85 19.07
CA GLY A 2 -3.36 -7.52 19.49
C GLY A 2 -3.40 -6.54 18.31
N PHE A 3 -3.62 -5.26 18.60
CA PHE A 3 -3.45 -4.17 17.65
C PHE A 3 -1.99 -4.15 17.15
N TYR A 4 -1.74 -3.79 15.89
CA TYR A 4 -0.40 -3.55 15.36
C TYR A 4 -0.42 -2.23 14.62
N ASP A 5 0.63 -1.45 14.79
CA ASP A 5 0.76 -0.20 14.08
C ASP A 5 1.50 -0.43 12.75
N CYS A 6 1.04 0.25 11.70
CA CYS A 6 1.71 0.28 10.40
C CYS A 6 2.17 1.71 10.13
N SER A 7 3.36 1.86 9.54
CA SER A 7 3.92 3.17 9.24
C SER A 7 3.56 3.60 7.82
N CYS A 8 3.22 4.88 7.65
CA CYS A 8 3.09 5.51 6.34
C CYS A 8 4.40 5.35 5.55
N LEU A 9 4.31 4.84 4.31
CA LEU A 9 5.45 4.63 3.42
C LEU A 9 6.33 5.88 3.27
N ILE A 10 5.69 7.05 3.12
CA ILE A 10 6.36 8.28 2.71
C ILE A 10 6.92 9.07 3.90
N THR A 11 6.23 9.05 5.04
CA THR A 11 6.58 9.89 6.19
C THR A 11 7.00 9.10 7.42
N GLY A 12 6.77 7.79 7.45
CA GLY A 12 7.09 6.94 8.59
C GLY A 12 6.24 7.16 9.84
N VAL A 13 5.24 8.06 9.78
CA VAL A 13 4.28 8.27 10.87
C VAL A 13 3.36 7.06 11.03
N SER A 14 2.82 6.87 12.24
CA SER A 14 1.83 5.82 12.46
C SER A 14 0.55 6.09 11.67
N LEU A 15 -0.07 5.03 11.15
CA LEU A 15 -1.36 5.08 10.48
C LEU A 15 -2.55 4.87 11.43
N SER A 16 -2.29 4.63 12.72
CA SER A 16 -3.34 4.47 13.75
C SER A 16 -4.34 5.61 13.64
N TYR A 17 -5.64 5.31 13.54
CA TYR A 17 -6.72 6.30 13.56
C TYR A 17 -6.76 7.28 12.36
N VAL A 18 -5.99 7.03 11.30
CA VAL A 18 -6.02 7.85 10.08
C VAL A 18 -6.46 6.98 8.90
N GLU A 19 -7.25 7.56 8.00
CA GLU A 19 -7.48 6.93 6.69
C GLU A 19 -6.17 6.75 5.93
N ALA A 20 -6.10 5.70 5.12
CA ALA A 20 -4.93 5.40 4.32
C ALA A 20 -5.32 4.92 2.92
N THR A 21 -4.38 5.12 2.00
CA THR A 21 -4.42 4.55 0.66
C THR A 21 -3.38 3.42 0.57
N ALA A 22 -3.84 2.21 0.29
CA ALA A 22 -3.00 1.05 0.01
C ALA A 22 -2.70 0.92 -1.49
N VAL A 23 -1.49 0.45 -1.81
CA VAL A 23 -1.09 0.07 -3.16
C VAL A 23 -0.53 -1.34 -3.11
N LEU A 24 -1.07 -2.25 -3.93
CA LEU A 24 -0.57 -3.60 -4.08
C LEU A 24 0.71 -3.61 -4.92
N LEU A 25 1.71 -4.33 -4.43
CA LEU A 25 3.02 -4.46 -5.02
C LEU A 25 3.28 -5.93 -5.33
N ARG A 26 3.78 -6.23 -6.52
CA ARG A 26 4.39 -7.52 -6.84
C ARG A 26 5.86 -7.48 -6.45
N ARG A 27 6.30 -8.42 -5.61
CA ARG A 27 7.71 -8.59 -5.24
C ARG A 27 8.35 -9.64 -6.14
N THR A 28 9.24 -9.23 -7.03
CA THR A 28 9.95 -10.16 -7.90
C THR A 28 10.90 -11.06 -7.11
N ALA A 29 11.32 -12.18 -7.70
CA ALA A 29 12.39 -13.02 -7.16
C ALA A 29 13.70 -12.28 -6.86
N ALA A 30 13.98 -11.16 -7.56
CA ALA A 30 15.15 -10.31 -7.30
C ALA A 30 14.98 -9.39 -6.07
N GLY A 31 13.81 -9.39 -5.42
CA GLY A 31 13.49 -8.52 -4.30
C GLY A 31 13.00 -7.12 -4.70
N GLU A 32 12.79 -6.86 -5.99
CA GLU A 32 12.24 -5.59 -6.46
C GLU A 32 10.72 -5.55 -6.31
N TYR A 33 10.18 -4.40 -5.91
CA TYR A 33 8.75 -4.17 -5.78
C TYR A 33 8.21 -3.34 -6.94
N GLN A 34 7.07 -3.78 -7.48
CA GLN A 34 6.44 -3.15 -8.62
C GLN A 34 4.97 -2.87 -8.29
N PRO A 35 4.51 -1.62 -8.32
CA PRO A 35 3.08 -1.32 -8.19
C PRO A 35 2.29 -2.06 -9.26
N ILE A 36 1.23 -2.77 -8.83
CA ILE A 36 0.33 -3.49 -9.74
C ILE A 36 -1.12 -3.01 -9.61
N SER A 37 -1.50 -2.37 -8.50
CA SER A 37 -2.82 -1.75 -8.34
C SER A 37 -2.73 -0.23 -8.31
N LEU A 38 -3.85 0.42 -8.58
CA LEU A 38 -4.08 1.81 -8.21
C LEU A 38 -4.30 1.91 -6.69
N GLY A 39 -4.33 3.15 -6.18
CA GLY A 39 -4.60 3.41 -4.76
C GLY A 39 -5.98 2.93 -4.33
N ILE A 40 -6.04 2.20 -3.22
CA ILE A 40 -7.26 1.70 -2.58
C ILE A 40 -7.40 2.42 -1.24
N ARG A 41 -8.41 3.29 -1.11
CA ARG A 41 -8.63 4.09 0.10
C ARG A 41 -9.55 3.36 1.09
N GLY A 42 -9.21 3.43 2.36
CA GLY A 42 -10.03 2.95 3.47
C GLY A 42 -9.56 3.50 4.81
N ALA A 43 -10.22 3.09 5.89
CA ALA A 43 -9.78 3.34 7.26
C ALA A 43 -8.77 2.26 7.69
N TYR A 44 -7.71 2.66 8.41
CA TYR A 44 -6.77 1.69 8.95
C TYR A 44 -7.41 0.86 10.08
N ASP A 45 -7.39 -0.47 9.96
CA ASP A 45 -8.11 -1.38 10.86
C ASP A 45 -7.39 -1.68 12.17
N GLY A 46 -6.14 -1.22 12.31
CA GLY A 46 -5.31 -1.53 13.48
C GLY A 46 -4.64 -2.89 13.46
N TYR A 47 -4.73 -3.64 12.36
CA TYR A 47 -4.12 -4.96 12.17
C TYR A 47 -3.24 -5.04 10.92
N GLY A 48 -2.92 -3.90 10.30
CA GLY A 48 -2.08 -3.85 9.11
C GLY A 48 -2.84 -3.80 7.79
N SER A 49 -4.18 -3.70 7.82
CA SER A 49 -5.05 -3.69 6.65
C SER A 49 -5.96 -2.45 6.62
N LEU A 50 -6.88 -2.42 5.67
CA LEU A 50 -7.92 -1.40 5.54
C LEU A 50 -9.32 -2.01 5.73
N GLU A 51 -10.21 -1.21 6.32
CA GLU A 51 -11.64 -1.44 6.43
C GLU A 51 -12.42 -0.25 5.84
N PHE A 52 -13.73 -0.42 5.65
CA PHE A 52 -14.64 0.55 5.04
C PHE A 52 -14.19 1.03 3.66
N VAL A 53 -13.63 0.11 2.87
CA VAL A 53 -13.13 0.43 1.51
C VAL A 53 -14.29 0.70 0.57
N GLU A 54 -14.29 1.86 -0.09
CA GLU A 54 -15.30 2.20 -1.10
C GLU A 54 -15.14 1.29 -2.32
N THR A 55 -16.20 0.53 -2.65
CA THR A 55 -16.18 -0.34 -3.84
C THR A 55 -16.50 0.48 -5.08
N ASP A 56 -15.46 0.83 -5.82
CA ASP A 56 -15.54 1.57 -7.08
C ASP A 56 -15.10 0.70 -8.27
N ARG A 57 -14.92 1.34 -9.43
CA ARG A 57 -14.45 0.65 -10.64
C ARG A 57 -13.02 0.12 -10.51
N ASN A 58 -12.13 0.83 -9.80
CA ASN A 58 -10.76 0.36 -9.56
C ASN A 58 -10.79 -0.95 -8.77
N VAL A 59 -11.50 -0.95 -7.64
CA VAL A 59 -11.66 -2.12 -6.77
C VAL A 59 -12.33 -3.29 -7.52
N ALA A 60 -13.39 -3.01 -8.28
CA ALA A 60 -14.10 -4.04 -9.04
C ALA A 60 -13.20 -4.71 -10.11
N SER A 61 -12.40 -3.95 -10.84
CA SER A 61 -11.47 -4.50 -11.85
C SER A 61 -10.39 -5.36 -11.21
N LEU A 62 -9.83 -4.92 -10.08
CA LEU A 62 -8.85 -5.70 -9.32
C LEU A 62 -9.43 -7.03 -8.81
N LEU A 63 -10.62 -7.00 -8.20
CA LEU A 63 -11.29 -8.22 -7.73
C LEU A 63 -11.65 -9.17 -8.86
N ALA A 64 -12.11 -8.65 -10.00
CA ALA A 64 -12.43 -9.45 -11.18
C ALA A 64 -11.17 -10.14 -11.73
N PHE A 65 -10.04 -9.43 -11.79
CA PHE A 65 -8.75 -10.00 -12.18
C PHE A 65 -8.32 -11.11 -11.22
N CYS A 66 -8.24 -10.83 -9.91
CA CYS A 66 -7.84 -11.83 -8.91
C CYS A 66 -8.73 -13.08 -8.95
N SER A 67 -10.04 -12.90 -9.13
CA SER A 67 -11.01 -14.00 -9.25
C SER A 67 -10.87 -14.80 -10.55
N SER A 68 -10.49 -14.15 -11.66
CA SER A 68 -10.14 -14.82 -12.91
C SER A 68 -8.86 -15.63 -12.77
N GLU A 69 -7.79 -15.00 -12.28
CA GLU A 69 -6.47 -15.62 -12.21
C GLU A 69 -6.39 -16.71 -11.12
N ARG A 70 -7.25 -16.65 -10.11
CA ARG A 70 -7.41 -17.77 -9.16
C ARG A 70 -7.96 -19.02 -9.84
N ARG A 71 -8.95 -18.86 -10.74
CA ARG A 71 -9.54 -19.99 -11.48
C ARG A 71 -8.55 -20.62 -12.47
N THR A 72 -7.60 -19.84 -13.00
CA THR A 72 -6.55 -20.34 -13.89
C THR A 72 -5.31 -20.86 -13.14
N GLY A 73 -5.24 -20.64 -11.82
CA GLY A 73 -4.11 -21.02 -10.97
C GLY A 73 -2.92 -20.05 -11.02
N ARG A 74 -3.04 -18.92 -11.71
CA ARG A 74 -2.00 -17.87 -11.76
C ARG A 74 -1.95 -17.03 -10.48
N PHE A 75 -3.09 -16.86 -9.81
CA PHE A 75 -3.18 -16.15 -8.54
C PHE A 75 -3.55 -17.11 -7.41
N TYR A 76 -2.64 -17.26 -6.46
CA TYR A 76 -2.87 -17.98 -5.21
C TYR A 76 -3.25 -16.97 -4.13
N ALA A 77 -4.32 -17.27 -3.38
CA ALA A 77 -4.79 -16.48 -2.26
C ALA A 77 -5.39 -17.42 -1.21
N GLN A 78 -4.71 -17.60 -0.08
CA GLN A 78 -5.14 -18.45 1.03
C GLN A 78 -4.44 -18.00 2.31
N ASP A 79 -5.13 -17.99 3.44
CA ASP A 79 -4.51 -17.65 4.72
C ASP A 79 -3.56 -18.79 5.15
N THR A 80 -2.26 -18.56 4.98
CA THR A 80 -1.21 -19.53 5.31
C THR A 80 -0.85 -19.50 6.80
N THR A 81 -1.44 -18.60 7.59
CA THR A 81 -1.24 -18.50 9.04
C THR A 81 -2.23 -19.34 9.84
N ARG A 82 -3.28 -19.87 9.18
CA ARG A 82 -4.34 -20.67 9.79
C ARG A 82 -4.59 -21.95 8.99
N ILE A 83 -4.46 -23.09 9.65
CA ILE A 83 -4.56 -24.42 9.02
C ILE A 83 -6.03 -24.86 8.82
N ASP A 84 -6.98 -24.20 9.49
CA ASP A 84 -8.35 -24.68 9.69
C ASP A 84 -9.47 -23.74 9.20
N GLN A 85 -9.13 -22.64 8.52
CA GLN A 85 -10.15 -21.71 8.00
C GLN A 85 -10.44 -21.94 6.50
N PRO A 86 -11.72 -21.95 6.09
CA PRO A 86 -12.08 -22.01 4.68
C PRO A 86 -11.52 -20.79 3.93
N ASP A 87 -11.25 -20.97 2.64
CA ASP A 87 -10.72 -19.92 1.76
C ASP A 87 -11.48 -18.60 1.94
N LEU A 88 -10.81 -17.58 2.48
CA LEU A 88 -11.37 -16.24 2.72
C LEU A 88 -11.64 -15.45 1.41
N VAL A 89 -11.49 -16.06 0.23
CA VAL A 89 -11.46 -15.35 -1.07
C VAL A 89 -12.84 -15.23 -1.73
N ASP A 90 -13.92 -15.30 -0.96
CA ASP A 90 -15.27 -15.12 -1.52
C ASP A 90 -15.83 -13.75 -1.17
N GLY A 91 -15.35 -12.73 -1.89
CA GLY A 91 -16.27 -11.72 -2.46
C GLY A 91 -15.88 -10.24 -2.38
N ASP A 92 -15.00 -9.83 -1.46
CA ASP A 92 -14.74 -8.41 -1.24
C ASP A 92 -13.25 -8.05 -1.18
N ILE A 93 -13.01 -6.74 -1.28
CA ILE A 93 -11.68 -6.15 -1.30
C ILE A 93 -10.97 -6.26 0.05
N GLU A 94 -11.71 -6.20 1.15
CA GLU A 94 -11.15 -6.24 2.50
C GLU A 94 -10.57 -7.62 2.81
N SER A 95 -11.22 -8.68 2.36
CA SER A 95 -10.74 -10.06 2.43
C SER A 95 -9.47 -10.27 1.60
N LEU A 96 -9.40 -9.67 0.41
CA LEU A 96 -8.18 -9.66 -0.40
C LEU A 96 -7.05 -8.91 0.32
N LEU A 97 -7.32 -7.70 0.82
CA LEU A 97 -6.34 -6.89 1.54
C LEU A 97 -5.83 -7.60 2.79
N TYR A 98 -6.69 -8.29 3.54
CA TYR A 98 -6.30 -9.10 4.68
C TYR A 98 -5.30 -10.22 4.29
N LEU A 99 -5.50 -10.91 3.17
CA LEU A 99 -4.54 -11.93 2.71
C LEU A 99 -3.22 -11.31 2.23
N VAL A 100 -3.27 -10.14 1.61
CA VAL A 100 -2.06 -9.38 1.26
C VAL A 100 -1.34 -8.89 2.52
N GLU A 101 -2.07 -8.51 3.57
CA GLU A 101 -1.51 -8.13 4.88
C GLU A 101 -0.71 -9.30 5.45
N ARG A 102 -1.30 -10.50 5.48
CA ARG A 102 -0.60 -11.72 5.96
C ARG A 102 0.67 -11.99 5.17
N THR A 103 0.65 -11.75 3.87
CA THR A 103 1.85 -11.86 3.03
C THR A 103 2.89 -10.79 3.38
N THR A 104 2.44 -9.60 3.74
CA THR A 104 3.30 -8.47 4.09
C THR A 104 3.93 -8.61 5.46
N SER A 105 3.21 -9.12 6.47
CA SER A 105 3.65 -9.14 7.87
C SER A 105 4.14 -10.49 8.38
N SER A 106 3.63 -11.59 7.83
CA SER A 106 3.78 -12.94 8.41
C SER A 106 4.55 -13.91 7.51
N ALA A 107 4.85 -13.51 6.27
CA ALA A 107 5.54 -14.38 5.32
C ALA A 107 7.04 -14.52 5.63
N GLU A 108 7.59 -15.70 5.34
CA GLU A 108 8.99 -16.05 5.53
C GLU A 108 9.98 -15.14 4.78
N ILE A 109 9.52 -14.51 3.68
CA ILE A 109 10.30 -13.53 2.91
C ILE A 109 10.67 -12.27 3.72
N TYR A 110 10.00 -12.02 4.85
CA TYR A 110 10.31 -10.96 5.81
C TYR A 110 10.70 -11.50 7.20
N GLY A 111 11.13 -12.76 7.28
CA GLY A 111 11.50 -13.40 8.54
C GLY A 111 10.34 -13.97 9.35
N GLY A 112 9.14 -14.07 8.75
CA GLY A 112 8.01 -14.81 9.31
C GLY A 112 8.19 -16.34 9.24
N MET A 113 7.14 -17.08 9.58
CA MET A 113 7.16 -18.56 9.65
C MET A 113 6.25 -19.24 8.62
N CYS A 114 5.54 -18.46 7.81
CA CYS A 114 4.53 -18.96 6.88
C CYS A 114 4.94 -18.66 5.43
N PRO A 115 4.57 -19.49 4.45
CA PRO A 115 4.69 -19.10 3.05
C PRO A 115 3.78 -17.90 2.75
N PRO A 116 4.04 -17.13 1.68
CA PRO A 116 3.17 -16.05 1.22
C PRO A 116 1.69 -16.47 1.08
N SER A 117 0.78 -15.70 1.67
CA SER A 117 -0.67 -15.93 1.56
C SER A 117 -1.25 -15.50 0.21
N THR A 118 -0.55 -14.62 -0.52
CA THR A 118 -0.91 -14.17 -1.86
C THR A 118 0.29 -14.21 -2.81
N VAL A 119 0.12 -14.87 -3.96
CA VAL A 119 1.18 -15.06 -4.98
C VAL A 119 0.58 -14.91 -6.37
N LEU A 120 1.19 -14.10 -7.22
CA LEU A 120 0.82 -13.92 -8.62
C LEU A 120 1.98 -14.36 -9.53
N ASP A 121 1.75 -15.35 -10.38
CA ASP A 121 2.76 -15.91 -11.29
C ASP A 121 4.07 -16.32 -10.56
N GLY A 122 3.94 -16.85 -9.33
CA GLY A 122 5.06 -17.26 -8.49
C GLY A 122 5.70 -16.14 -7.65
N ASP A 123 5.32 -14.87 -7.86
CA ASP A 123 5.84 -13.73 -7.10
C ASP A 123 4.86 -13.31 -5.97
N PRO A 124 5.34 -13.07 -4.73
CA PRO A 124 4.49 -12.59 -3.65
C PRO A 124 3.81 -11.26 -3.97
N VAL A 125 2.55 -11.12 -3.56
CA VAL A 125 1.83 -9.84 -3.58
C VAL A 125 1.82 -9.28 -2.16
N VAL A 126 2.27 -8.04 -2.01
CA VAL A 126 2.34 -7.32 -0.72
C VAL A 126 1.68 -5.96 -0.87
N MET A 127 1.56 -5.19 0.20
CA MET A 127 1.07 -3.81 0.10
C MET A 127 1.96 -2.82 0.83
N ALA A 128 1.94 -1.59 0.33
CA ALA A 128 2.41 -0.42 1.06
C ALA A 128 1.24 0.55 1.26
N MET A 129 1.23 1.24 2.39
CA MET A 129 0.17 2.18 2.74
C MET A 129 0.72 3.58 2.95
N ILE A 130 -0.05 4.58 2.52
CA ILE A 130 0.25 6.00 2.68
C ILE A 130 -0.93 6.63 3.40
N ALA A 131 -0.66 7.43 4.44
CA ALA A 131 -1.71 8.18 5.13
C ALA A 131 -2.45 9.08 4.13
N GLN A 132 -3.79 9.11 4.16
CA GLN A 132 -4.58 9.85 3.18
C GLN A 132 -4.19 11.33 3.09
N PRO A 133 -3.94 12.07 4.20
CA PRO A 133 -3.49 13.46 4.11
C PRO A 133 -2.17 13.62 3.34
N VAL A 134 -1.27 12.64 3.44
CA VAL A 134 0.03 12.64 2.72
C VAL A 134 -0.19 12.32 1.23
N TRP A 135 -1.05 11.35 0.93
CA TRP A 135 -1.46 11.05 -0.46
C TRP A 135 -2.06 12.29 -1.12
N ASP A 136 -2.98 12.95 -0.44
CA ASP A 136 -3.66 14.16 -0.92
C ASP A 136 -2.69 15.34 -1.08
N ALA A 137 -1.71 15.51 -0.18
CA ALA A 137 -0.71 16.58 -0.31
C ALA A 137 0.21 16.42 -1.52
N ILE A 138 0.53 15.18 -1.91
CA ILE A 138 1.37 14.87 -3.08
C ILE A 138 0.58 14.95 -4.38
N THR A 139 -0.68 14.52 -4.35
CA THR A 139 -1.55 14.50 -5.52
C THR A 139 -2.29 15.82 -5.74
N GLY A 140 -2.37 16.65 -4.70
CA GLY A 140 -2.97 17.99 -4.71
C GLY A 140 -2.12 19.05 -5.43
N ASP A 141 -2.79 20.07 -5.97
CA ASP A 141 -2.23 21.25 -6.67
C ASP A 141 -1.51 21.03 -8.01
N GLY A 142 -1.47 19.82 -8.55
CA GLY A 142 -0.93 19.62 -9.89
C GLY A 142 -1.21 18.23 -10.39
N GLU A 143 -2.24 18.10 -11.26
CA GLU A 143 -2.37 16.93 -12.12
C GLU A 143 -0.99 16.54 -12.62
N TYR A 144 -0.58 15.30 -12.40
CA TYR A 144 0.66 14.78 -12.96
C TYR A 144 0.79 15.24 -14.42
N ARG A 145 1.80 16.08 -14.69
CA ARG A 145 1.95 16.78 -15.99
C ARG A 145 2.82 16.01 -16.98
N GLY A 146 3.33 14.86 -16.59
CA GLY A 146 4.13 14.04 -17.49
C GLY A 146 3.29 13.42 -18.61
N SER A 147 3.94 13.10 -19.72
CA SER A 147 3.28 12.64 -20.94
C SER A 147 2.82 11.18 -20.91
N ALA A 148 3.28 10.39 -19.92
CA ALA A 148 2.99 8.95 -19.82
C ALA A 148 2.64 8.57 -18.36
N PRO A 149 1.42 8.91 -17.89
CA PRO A 149 1.03 8.71 -16.49
C PRO A 149 1.03 7.22 -16.09
N ALA A 150 0.53 6.31 -16.92
CA ALA A 150 0.53 4.88 -16.60
C ALA A 150 1.95 4.30 -16.46
N VAL A 151 2.88 4.71 -17.34
CA VAL A 151 4.29 4.29 -17.24
C VAL A 151 4.91 4.81 -15.95
N SER A 152 4.60 6.04 -15.55
CA SER A 152 5.15 6.62 -14.32
C SER A 152 4.51 6.07 -13.05
N ALA A 153 3.23 5.70 -13.12
CA ALA A 153 2.49 5.10 -12.01
C ALA A 153 2.97 3.69 -11.69
N PHE A 154 3.18 2.85 -12.71
CA PHE A 154 3.44 1.43 -12.50
C PHE A 154 4.87 1.00 -12.82
N GLY A 155 5.60 1.75 -13.64
CA GLY A 155 6.92 1.37 -14.11
C GLY A 155 6.93 -0.04 -14.71
N ARG A 156 7.73 -0.93 -14.11
CA ARG A 156 7.82 -2.34 -14.52
C ARG A 156 6.55 -3.16 -14.24
N GLY A 157 5.70 -2.71 -13.32
CA GLY A 157 4.42 -3.33 -13.02
C GLY A 157 3.31 -3.02 -14.04
N LEU A 158 3.56 -2.14 -15.02
CA LEU A 158 2.57 -1.71 -16.00
C LEU A 158 1.92 -2.87 -16.77
N ARG A 159 2.69 -3.94 -17.04
CA ARG A 159 2.15 -5.12 -17.72
C ARG A 159 1.01 -5.74 -16.91
N THR A 160 1.23 -6.00 -15.62
CA THR A 160 0.22 -6.56 -14.74
C THR A 160 -0.94 -5.59 -14.53
N ALA A 161 -0.66 -4.29 -14.37
CA ALA A 161 -1.72 -3.28 -14.30
C ALA A 161 -2.59 -3.25 -15.57
N THR A 162 -2.00 -3.45 -16.76
CA THR A 162 -2.74 -3.56 -18.02
C THR A 162 -3.61 -4.81 -18.07
N GLU A 163 -3.17 -5.93 -17.50
CA GLU A 163 -3.99 -7.14 -17.36
C GLU A 163 -5.16 -6.92 -16.39
N ILE A 164 -4.98 -6.13 -15.33
CA ILE A 164 -6.03 -5.81 -14.34
C ILE A 164 -7.05 -4.82 -14.89
N TYR A 165 -6.59 -3.71 -15.46
CA TYR A 165 -7.43 -2.56 -15.77
C TYR A 165 -7.72 -2.39 -17.26
N GLY A 166 -6.91 -2.98 -18.14
CA GLY A 166 -7.08 -2.87 -19.59
C GLY A 166 -7.20 -1.42 -20.07
N GLN A 167 -8.23 -1.15 -20.86
CA GLN A 167 -8.52 0.19 -21.41
C GLN A 167 -8.98 1.20 -20.34
N ASP A 168 -9.43 0.75 -19.16
CA ASP A 168 -9.90 1.65 -18.12
C ASP A 168 -8.78 2.55 -17.58
N LEU A 169 -7.50 2.19 -17.75
CA LEU A 169 -6.36 3.04 -17.40
C LEU A 169 -6.39 4.40 -18.13
N ASP A 170 -6.80 4.40 -19.41
CA ASP A 170 -6.82 5.59 -20.25
C ASP A 170 -8.19 6.30 -20.27
N ASP A 171 -9.24 5.61 -19.82
CA ASP A 171 -10.62 6.10 -19.88
C ASP A 171 -11.15 6.48 -18.48
N HIS A 172 -11.63 5.49 -17.73
CA HIS A 172 -12.41 5.71 -16.51
C HIS A 172 -11.54 5.89 -15.26
N LEU A 173 -10.30 5.41 -15.27
CA LEU A 173 -9.39 5.44 -14.13
C LEU A 173 -8.25 6.46 -14.28
N ARG A 174 -8.33 7.36 -15.27
CA ARG A 174 -7.28 8.38 -15.52
C ARG A 174 -6.87 9.16 -14.28
N ARG A 175 -7.82 9.51 -13.41
CA ARG A 175 -7.54 10.23 -12.17
C ARG A 175 -6.65 9.39 -11.25
N HIS A 176 -7.07 8.16 -10.95
CA HIS A 176 -6.30 7.22 -10.14
C HIS A 176 -4.90 6.97 -10.70
N VAL A 177 -4.79 6.84 -12.04
CA VAL A 177 -3.49 6.66 -12.71
C VAL A 177 -2.60 7.89 -12.51
N ARG A 178 -3.14 9.11 -12.64
CA ARG A 178 -2.37 10.35 -12.41
C ARG A 178 -1.96 10.52 -10.95
N GLU A 179 -2.82 10.16 -10.02
CA GLU A 179 -2.52 10.19 -8.58
C GLU A 179 -1.36 9.24 -8.26
N LEU A 180 -1.44 7.98 -8.70
CA LEU A 180 -0.35 7.03 -8.50
C LEU A 180 0.94 7.43 -9.25
N ALA A 181 0.82 8.08 -10.42
CA ALA A 181 1.97 8.62 -11.15
C ALA A 181 2.68 9.74 -10.38
N ALA A 182 1.92 10.66 -9.76
CA ALA A 182 2.47 11.71 -8.92
C ALA A 182 3.19 11.12 -7.71
N VAL A 183 2.57 10.16 -7.01
CA VAL A 183 3.17 9.48 -5.85
C VAL A 183 4.43 8.69 -6.24
N SER A 184 4.40 7.96 -7.35
CA SER A 184 5.57 7.20 -7.82
C SER A 184 6.73 8.10 -8.23
N THR A 185 6.42 9.25 -8.86
CA THR A 185 7.43 10.27 -9.19
C THR A 185 8.02 10.87 -7.92
N PHE A 186 7.16 11.23 -6.95
CA PHE A 186 7.60 11.73 -5.66
C PHE A 186 8.54 10.74 -4.97
N ILE A 187 8.19 9.45 -4.91
CA ILE A 187 9.04 8.40 -4.32
C ILE A 187 10.40 8.34 -5.03
N ALA A 188 10.42 8.37 -6.37
CA ALA A 188 11.65 8.32 -7.14
C ALA A 188 12.57 9.54 -6.92
N GLU A 189 12.00 10.71 -6.64
CA GLU A 189 12.73 11.95 -6.36
C GLU A 189 13.25 12.07 -4.92
N HIS A 190 12.79 11.20 -4.00
CA HIS A 190 13.09 11.28 -2.56
C HIS A 190 13.79 10.02 -2.02
N PRO A 191 15.00 9.67 -2.50
CA PRO A 191 15.78 8.58 -1.91
C PRO A 191 16.09 8.87 -0.43
N PRO A 192 16.14 7.86 0.45
CA PRO A 192 16.07 6.43 0.15
C PRO A 192 14.64 5.83 0.13
N THR A 193 13.58 6.64 0.06
CA THR A 193 12.20 6.13 -0.02
C THR A 193 12.00 5.35 -1.32
N ARG A 194 11.30 4.22 -1.25
CA ARG A 194 10.97 3.37 -2.41
C ARG A 194 9.66 2.65 -2.22
N TRP A 195 9.04 2.19 -3.30
CA TRP A 195 7.96 1.21 -3.21
C TRP A 195 8.51 -0.05 -2.54
N ALA A 196 8.03 -0.32 -1.33
CA ALA A 196 8.27 -1.52 -0.53
C ALA A 196 7.38 -1.43 0.71
N PRO A 197 6.98 -2.56 1.33
CA PRO A 197 6.24 -2.50 2.59
C PRO A 197 7.09 -1.86 3.72
N PRO A 198 6.46 -1.30 4.76
CA PRO A 198 7.17 -0.59 5.84
C PRO A 198 8.20 -1.42 6.62
N GLY A 199 8.06 -2.74 6.68
CA GLY A 199 9.04 -3.63 7.33
C GLY A 199 10.11 -4.18 6.39
N GLU A 200 10.24 -3.66 5.17
CA GLU A 200 11.43 -3.91 4.35
C GLU A 200 12.68 -3.29 5.01
N PRO A 201 13.75 -4.05 5.31
CA PRO A 201 14.90 -3.55 6.08
C PRO A 201 15.62 -2.34 5.47
N GLU A 202 15.61 -2.23 4.15
CA GLU A 202 16.24 -1.11 3.45
C GLU A 202 15.27 0.06 3.19
N GLN A 203 14.05 0.03 3.75
CA GLN A 203 13.12 1.16 3.69
C GLN A 203 13.60 2.31 4.58
N ARG A 204 13.39 3.56 4.11
CA ARG A 204 13.79 4.78 4.83
C ARG A 204 13.30 4.81 6.29
N TYR A 205 12.06 4.42 6.50
CA TYR A 205 11.40 4.40 7.80
C TYR A 205 11.16 2.96 8.30
N PHE A 206 12.17 2.09 8.17
CA PHE A 206 12.09 0.73 8.70
C PHE A 206 11.82 0.71 10.21
N ARG A 207 10.74 0.03 10.61
CA ARG A 207 10.31 -0.15 12.02
C ARG A 207 9.99 -1.60 12.39
N GLY A 208 10.26 -2.56 11.50
CA GLY A 208 9.80 -3.94 11.64
C GLY A 208 8.29 -4.10 11.43
N HIS A 209 7.75 -5.28 11.77
CA HIS A 209 6.33 -5.62 11.65
C HIS A 209 5.77 -6.11 12.99
N GLY A 210 4.47 -5.91 13.22
CA GLY A 210 3.77 -6.47 14.39
C GLY A 210 4.09 -5.78 15.71
N HIS A 211 4.58 -4.54 15.67
CA HIS A 211 4.83 -3.73 16.87
C HIS A 211 3.65 -2.80 17.15
N GLN A 212 3.41 -2.54 18.44
CA GLN A 212 2.59 -1.41 18.89
C GLN A 212 3.55 -0.29 19.30
N TRP A 213 3.26 0.93 18.89
CA TRP A 213 4.02 2.11 19.29
C TRP A 213 3.20 2.91 20.29
N ASP A 214 3.84 3.30 21.39
CA ASP A 214 3.21 4.19 22.36
C ASP A 214 3.15 5.63 21.83
N ASP A 215 2.52 6.52 22.59
CA ASP A 215 2.36 7.91 22.18
C ASP A 215 3.69 8.66 22.07
N ASP A 216 4.71 8.27 22.85
CA ASP A 216 6.03 8.91 22.78
C ASP A 216 6.77 8.50 21.50
N ASP A 217 6.69 7.22 21.11
CA ASP A 217 7.15 6.74 19.81
C ASP A 217 6.42 7.45 18.66
N ARG A 218 5.09 7.57 18.72
CA ARG A 218 4.28 8.26 17.71
C ARG A 218 4.68 9.74 17.58
N ARG A 219 4.84 10.45 18.71
CA ARG A 219 5.34 11.84 18.73
C ARG A 219 6.74 11.96 18.12
N ARG A 220 7.62 11.00 18.43
CA ARG A 220 8.98 10.96 17.86
C ARG A 220 8.93 10.74 16.35
N PHE A 221 8.08 9.85 15.84
CA PHE A 221 7.95 9.61 14.40
C PHE A 221 7.43 10.84 13.67
N LEU A 222 6.42 11.51 14.25
CA LEU A 222 5.92 12.77 13.73
C LEU A 222 7.00 13.86 13.71
N ALA A 223 7.80 14.00 14.77
CA ALA A 223 8.88 14.98 14.83
C ALA A 223 9.97 14.71 13.76
N LEU A 224 10.32 13.44 13.53
CA LEU A 224 11.24 13.03 12.47
C LEU A 224 10.67 13.39 11.09
N ALA A 225 9.41 13.03 10.82
CA ALA A 225 8.74 13.36 9.57
C ALA A 225 8.70 14.88 9.31
N ARG A 226 8.37 15.67 10.33
CA ARG A 226 8.35 17.14 10.23
C ARG A 226 9.73 17.70 9.89
N ASN A 227 10.79 17.18 10.49
CA ASN A 227 12.15 17.61 10.17
C ASN A 227 12.56 17.22 8.74
N ASP A 228 12.21 16.01 8.32
CA ASP A 228 12.54 15.48 7.00
C ASP A 228 11.87 16.25 5.86
N PHE A 229 10.63 16.72 6.08
CA PHE A 229 9.84 17.47 5.11
C PHE A 229 9.67 18.94 5.50
N ARG A 230 10.59 19.51 6.30
CA ARG A 230 10.47 20.88 6.84
C ARG A 230 10.32 21.97 5.77
N ASP A 231 10.86 21.71 4.58
CA ASP A 231 10.89 22.64 3.45
C ASP A 231 9.69 22.41 2.49
N ASP A 232 8.81 21.43 2.77
CA ASP A 232 7.58 21.15 2.01
C ASP A 232 6.34 21.52 2.83
N ALA A 233 5.80 22.72 2.56
CA ALA A 233 4.64 23.24 3.28
C ALA A 233 3.38 22.36 3.14
N ARG A 234 3.21 21.63 2.03
CA ARG A 234 2.04 20.77 1.83
C ARG A 234 2.13 19.54 2.72
N LEU A 235 3.31 18.92 2.77
CA LEU A 235 3.56 17.79 3.65
C LEU A 235 3.54 18.21 5.12
N GLN A 236 4.00 19.41 5.49
CA GLN A 236 3.80 19.91 6.85
C GLN A 236 2.32 20.00 7.22
N ALA A 237 1.47 20.56 6.36
CA ALA A 237 0.04 20.62 6.59
C ALA A 237 -0.62 19.23 6.69
N ALA A 238 -0.20 18.28 5.86
CA ALA A 238 -0.63 16.89 5.96
C ALA A 238 -0.25 16.24 7.30
N LEU A 239 0.97 16.50 7.78
CA LEU A 239 1.46 16.00 9.07
C LEU A 239 0.69 16.62 10.25
N ASP A 240 0.22 17.86 10.14
CA ASP A 240 -0.63 18.48 11.16
C ASP A 240 -2.00 17.79 11.24
N ILE A 241 -2.58 17.39 10.10
CA ILE A 241 -3.82 16.60 10.06
C ILE A 241 -3.61 15.22 10.72
N VAL A 242 -2.50 14.55 10.40
CA VAL A 242 -2.14 13.27 11.02
C VAL A 242 -1.95 13.43 12.53
N ALA A 243 -1.29 14.50 12.98
CA ALA A 243 -1.05 14.78 14.39
C ALA A 243 -2.36 14.93 15.17
N ALA A 244 -3.32 15.68 14.64
CA ALA A 244 -4.63 15.88 15.27
C ALA A 244 -5.44 14.57 15.39
N ALA A 245 -5.26 13.63 14.47
CA ALA A 245 -5.96 12.35 14.52
C ALA A 245 -5.29 11.32 15.46
N THR A 246 -4.00 11.47 15.76
CA THR A 246 -3.20 10.45 16.47
C THR A 246 -2.81 10.83 17.89
N LEU A 247 -2.87 12.10 18.25
CA LEU A 247 -2.31 12.63 19.52
C LEU A 247 -3.32 13.40 20.38
N ASP A 248 -4.57 13.53 19.93
CA ASP A 248 -5.71 14.06 20.73
C ASP A 248 -6.47 12.92 21.43
#